data_AF-A0A497AMB4-F1
#
_entry.id   AF-A0A497AMB4-F1
#
_cell.length_a   1.000
_cell.length_b   1.000
_cell.length_c   1.000
_cell.angle_alpha   90.00
_cell.angle_beta   90.00
_cell.angle_gamma   90.00
#
_symmetry.space_group_name_H-M   'P 1'
#
loop_
_entity.id
_entity.type
_entity.pdbx_description
1 polymer ?
#
loop_
_entity_poly.entity_id
_entity_poly.type
_entity_poly.pdbx_seq_one_letter_code
_entity_poly.pdbx_strand_id
1 'polypeptide(L)'
;MKITIEEEKAEGLSPEDLDILQALGIEITIKRPRSARPRKACPEPYNLLIRYQCKLCGAVQQEAWEMRKNEKGDALEGVRVPPEGFYPDRVKEEHRSHCSQCRERLLLLSKEELVDKLLAKAKEV
;
A
#
# COMPACT_ATOMS: atom_id res chain seq x y z
N MET A 1 13.40 32.25 -6.75
CA MET A 1 13.19 31.79 -5.35
C MET A 1 11.75 31.31 -5.23
N LYS A 2 11.49 30.17 -4.60
CA LYS A 2 10.13 29.58 -4.55
C LYS A 2 9.59 29.61 -3.12
N ILE A 3 8.43 30.23 -2.92
CA ILE A 3 7.79 30.35 -1.62
C ILE A 3 6.42 29.70 -1.71
N THR A 4 6.06 28.90 -0.70
CA THR A 4 4.75 28.26 -0.62
C THR A 4 4.03 28.77 0.61
N ILE A 5 2.81 29.28 0.43
CA ILE A 5 2.00 29.85 1.50
C ILE A 5 0.61 29.19 1.54
N GLU A 6 0.01 29.17 2.71
CA GLU A 6 -1.36 28.70 2.94
C GLU A 6 -2.36 29.75 2.43
N GLU A 7 -3.53 29.32 1.97
CA GLU A 7 -4.56 30.22 1.39
C GLU A 7 -4.98 31.35 2.34
N GLU A 8 -5.09 31.07 3.65
CA GLU A 8 -5.40 32.07 4.69
C GLU A 8 -4.33 33.19 4.78
N LYS A 9 -3.07 32.87 4.47
CA LYS A 9 -1.96 33.84 4.46
C LYS A 9 -1.82 34.56 3.12
N ALA A 10 -2.58 34.14 2.11
CA ALA A 10 -2.62 34.74 0.79
C ALA A 10 -3.81 35.71 0.61
N GLU A 11 -4.70 35.86 1.61
CA GLU A 11 -5.91 36.71 1.56
C GLU A 11 -5.63 38.21 1.32
N GLY A 12 -4.36 38.65 1.39
CA GLY A 12 -3.94 40.03 1.10
C GLY A 12 -3.16 40.22 -0.20
N LEU A 13 -2.92 39.15 -0.98
CA LEU A 13 -2.20 39.26 -2.25
C LEU A 13 -3.20 39.38 -3.40
N SER A 14 -3.23 40.55 -4.02
CA SER A 14 -3.99 40.73 -5.26
C SER A 14 -3.31 39.97 -6.42
N PRO A 15 -4.04 39.69 -7.51
CA PRO A 15 -3.44 39.12 -8.72
C PRO A 15 -2.26 39.94 -9.25
N GLU A 16 -2.34 41.26 -9.11
CA GLU A 16 -1.29 42.21 -9.54
C GLU A 16 -0.02 42.06 -8.68
N ASP A 17 -0.17 41.82 -7.38
CA ASP A 17 0.98 41.56 -6.49
C ASP A 17 1.70 40.26 -6.85
N LEU A 18 0.94 39.23 -7.25
CA LEU A 18 1.50 37.95 -7.69
C LEU A 18 2.30 38.10 -8.99
N ASP A 19 1.80 38.90 -9.93
CA ASP A 19 2.48 39.18 -11.20
C ASP A 19 3.79 39.95 -10.98
N ILE A 20 3.79 40.94 -10.08
CA ILE A 20 4.99 41.68 -9.68
C ILE A 20 6.01 40.75 -9.04
N LEU A 21 5.58 39.89 -8.11
CA LEU A 21 6.45 38.95 -7.42
C LEU A 21 7.05 37.92 -8.39
N GLN A 22 6.27 37.46 -9.37
CA GLN A 22 6.75 36.58 -10.43
C GLN A 22 7.77 37.28 -11.35
N ALA A 23 7.54 38.53 -11.73
CA ALA A 23 8.47 39.34 -12.51
C ALA A 23 9.81 39.57 -11.78
N LEU A 24 9.78 39.62 -10.45
CA LEU A 24 10.96 39.69 -9.58
C LEU A 24 11.64 38.33 -9.34
N GLY A 25 11.15 37.25 -9.98
CA GLY A 25 11.71 35.91 -9.86
C GLY A 25 11.32 35.17 -8.57
N ILE A 26 10.27 35.63 -7.89
CA ILE A 26 9.69 35.00 -6.69
C ILE A 26 8.41 34.28 -7.11
N GLU A 27 8.49 32.95 -7.16
CA GLU A 27 7.34 32.12 -7.52
C GLU A 27 6.57 31.75 -6.25
N ILE A 28 5.33 32.26 -6.11
CA ILE A 28 4.45 31.98 -4.97
C ILE A 28 3.46 30.88 -5.34
N THR A 29 3.46 29.80 -4.55
CA THR A 29 2.46 28.72 -4.69
C THR A 29 1.48 28.77 -3.51
N ILE A 30 0.20 29.04 -3.79
CA ILE A 30 -0.86 29.04 -2.78
C ILE A 30 -1.41 27.63 -2.60
N LYS A 31 -1.27 27.07 -1.41
CA LYS A 31 -1.88 25.78 -1.04
C LYS A 31 -3.32 26.00 -0.60
N ARG A 32 -4.27 25.66 -1.47
CA ARG A 32 -5.69 25.59 -1.10
C ARG A 32 -5.95 24.40 -0.17
N PRO A 33 -6.76 24.54 0.90
CA PRO A 33 -7.19 23.39 1.67
C PRO A 33 -7.92 22.43 0.74
N ARG A 34 -7.61 21.13 0.87
CA ARG A 34 -8.32 20.09 0.13
C ARG A 34 -9.80 20.21 0.48
N SER A 35 -10.62 20.63 -0.48
CA SER A 35 -12.07 20.57 -0.35
C SER A 35 -12.46 19.16 0.09
N ALA A 36 -13.20 19.08 1.18
CA ALA A 36 -13.70 17.82 1.73
C ALA A 36 -14.67 17.21 0.72
N ARG A 37 -14.15 16.42 -0.21
CA ARG A 37 -14.98 15.56 -1.07
C ARG A 37 -15.91 14.75 -0.15
N PRO A 38 -17.21 14.63 -0.46
CA PRO A 38 -18.11 13.80 0.33
C PRO A 38 -17.50 12.39 0.42
N ARG A 39 -17.28 11.92 1.65
CA ARG A 39 -16.74 10.58 1.88
C ARG A 39 -17.73 9.61 1.22
N LYS A 40 -17.25 8.83 0.24
CA LYS A 40 -18.03 7.73 -0.33
C LYS A 40 -18.57 6.88 0.83
N ALA A 41 -19.83 6.46 0.75
CA ALA A 41 -20.43 5.57 1.74
C ALA A 41 -19.51 4.38 2.02
N CYS A 42 -19.45 3.94 3.28
CA CYS A 42 -18.66 2.79 3.69
C CYS A 42 -19.06 1.56 2.83
N PRO A 43 -18.09 0.83 2.24
CA PRO A 43 -18.39 -0.36 1.46
C PRO A 43 -19.17 -1.42 2.27
N GLU A 44 -19.96 -2.25 1.59
CA GLU A 44 -20.66 -3.36 2.25
C GLU A 44 -19.67 -4.45 2.72
N PRO A 45 -19.98 -5.16 3.83
CA PRO A 45 -19.20 -6.28 4.34
C PRO A 45 -19.03 -7.39 3.30
N TYR A 46 -17.91 -8.11 3.37
CA TYR A 46 -17.65 -9.25 2.49
C TYR A 46 -16.60 -10.19 3.05
N ASN A 47 -16.60 -11.42 2.54
CA ASN A 47 -15.65 -12.47 2.85
C ASN A 47 -14.48 -12.43 1.86
N LEU A 48 -13.26 -12.23 2.36
CA LEU A 48 -12.03 -12.16 1.58
C LEU A 48 -11.14 -13.37 1.84
N LEU A 49 -10.83 -14.14 0.81
CA LEU A 49 -9.79 -15.16 0.85
C LEU A 49 -8.55 -14.66 0.13
N ILE A 50 -7.42 -14.59 0.83
CA ILE A 50 -6.13 -14.24 0.24
C ILE A 50 -5.28 -15.50 0.10
N ARG A 51 -4.81 -15.77 -1.11
CA ARG A 51 -3.90 -16.87 -1.44
C ARG A 51 -2.51 -16.32 -1.67
N TYR A 52 -1.56 -16.71 -0.84
CA TYR A 52 -0.17 -16.34 -0.93
C TYR A 52 0.65 -17.47 -1.54
N GLN A 53 1.23 -17.25 -2.70
CA GLN A 53 2.15 -18.20 -3.33
C GLN A 53 3.59 -17.76 -3.11
N CYS A 54 4.43 -18.67 -2.62
CA CYS A 54 5.86 -18.44 -2.46
C CYS A 54 6.58 -18.55 -3.81
N LYS A 55 7.29 -17.49 -4.24
CA LYS A 55 8.08 -17.52 -5.48
C LYS A 55 9.28 -18.46 -5.43
N LEU A 56 9.78 -18.81 -4.24
CA LEU A 56 10.93 -19.71 -4.11
C LEU A 56 10.58 -21.19 -4.15
N CYS A 57 9.55 -21.62 -3.44
CA CYS A 57 9.18 -23.04 -3.32
C CYS A 57 7.81 -23.39 -3.89
N GLY A 58 7.05 -22.42 -4.39
CA GLY A 58 5.70 -22.64 -4.92
C GLY A 58 4.62 -22.92 -3.86
N ALA A 59 4.98 -23.04 -2.58
CA ALA A 59 4.02 -23.31 -1.51
C ALA A 59 2.91 -22.25 -1.47
N VAL A 60 1.67 -22.71 -1.33
CA VAL A 60 0.47 -21.87 -1.25
C VAL A 60 -0.03 -21.85 0.18
N GLN A 61 -0.19 -20.65 0.73
CA GLN A 61 -0.84 -20.41 2.02
C GLN A 61 -2.12 -19.63 1.80
N GLN A 62 -3.13 -19.84 2.65
CA GLN A 62 -4.42 -19.18 2.53
C GLN A 62 -4.76 -18.47 3.84
N GLU A 63 -5.34 -17.28 3.74
CA GLU A 63 -5.86 -16.53 4.87
C GLU A 63 -7.28 -16.08 4.55
N ALA A 64 -8.23 -16.48 5.39
CA ALA A 64 -9.62 -16.05 5.30
C ALA A 64 -9.85 -14.87 6.24
N TRP A 65 -10.55 -13.86 5.73
CA TRP A 65 -10.82 -12.60 6.41
C TRP A 65 -12.30 -12.24 6.23
N GLU A 66 -12.99 -12.02 7.32
CA GLU A 66 -14.31 -11.39 7.29
C GLU A 66 -14.14 -9.87 7.39
N MET A 67 -14.56 -9.17 6.35
CA MET A 67 -14.53 -7.70 6.32
C MET A 67 -15.86 -7.20 6.88
N ARG A 68 -15.87 -6.80 8.15
CA ARG A 68 -17.06 -6.34 8.87
C ARG A 68 -17.02 -4.82 9.03
N LYS A 69 -18.17 -4.16 9.25
CA LYS A 69 -18.18 -2.72 9.58
C LYS A 69 -17.55 -2.53 10.95
N ASN A 70 -16.69 -1.53 11.08
CA ASN A 70 -16.16 -1.12 12.39
C ASN A 70 -17.27 -0.56 13.28
N GLU A 71 -16.99 -0.34 14.56
CA GLU A 71 -17.98 0.15 15.53
C GLU A 71 -18.67 1.47 15.12
N LYS A 72 -17.98 2.32 14.35
CA LYS A 72 -18.48 3.61 13.86
C LYS A 72 -19.26 3.50 12.56
N GLY A 73 -19.24 2.34 11.89
CA GLY A 73 -19.86 2.10 10.60
C GLY A 73 -19.24 2.86 9.42
N ASP A 74 -18.09 3.52 9.61
CA ASP A 74 -17.45 4.39 8.61
C ASP A 74 -16.34 3.69 7.82
N ALA A 75 -15.90 2.52 8.26
CA ALA A 75 -14.91 1.70 7.56
C ALA A 75 -15.19 0.19 7.73
N LEU A 76 -14.52 -0.62 6.90
CA LEU A 76 -14.43 -2.06 7.10
C LEU A 76 -13.18 -2.42 7.88
N GLU A 77 -13.32 -3.31 8.85
CA GLU A 77 -12.25 -3.98 9.58
C GLU A 77 -12.18 -5.45 9.19
N GLY A 78 -10.95 -5.97 9.02
CA GLY A 78 -10.72 -7.36 8.67
C GLY A 78 -10.49 -8.21 9.92
N VAL A 79 -11.35 -9.20 10.16
CA VAL A 79 -11.18 -10.20 11.21
C VAL A 79 -10.71 -11.51 10.57
N ARG A 80 -9.55 -12.01 11.00
CA ARG A 80 -9.03 -13.29 10.50
C ARG A 80 -9.89 -14.44 11.04
N VAL A 81 -10.30 -15.33 10.14
CA VAL A 81 -11.09 -16.52 10.48
C VAL A 81 -10.41 -17.79 9.96
N PRO A 82 -10.74 -18.97 10.52
CA PRO A 82 -10.30 -20.24 9.95
C PRO A 82 -10.82 -20.42 8.52
N PRO A 83 -10.00 -20.93 7.58
CA PRO A 83 -10.40 -21.12 6.20
C PRO A 83 -11.33 -22.33 5.98
N GLU A 84 -11.46 -23.22 6.96
CA GLU A 84 -12.29 -24.42 6.85
C GLU A 84 -13.78 -24.06 6.76
N GLY A 85 -14.43 -24.45 5.65
CA GLY A 85 -15.83 -24.12 5.41
C GLY A 85 -16.09 -22.64 5.09
N PHE A 86 -15.04 -21.85 4.83
CA PHE A 86 -15.14 -20.45 4.46
C PHE A 86 -15.59 -20.28 3.00
N TYR A 87 -16.63 -19.47 2.78
CA TYR A 87 -17.14 -19.13 1.46
C TYR A 87 -16.73 -17.69 1.10
N PRO A 88 -15.72 -17.51 0.21
CA PRO A 88 -15.26 -16.18 -0.15
C PRO A 88 -16.18 -15.50 -1.16
N ASP A 89 -16.52 -14.24 -0.90
CA ASP A 89 -17.10 -13.34 -1.90
C ASP A 89 -16.02 -12.82 -2.86
N ARG A 90 -14.80 -12.67 -2.34
CA ARG A 90 -13.63 -12.19 -3.08
C ARG A 90 -12.43 -13.07 -2.82
N VAL A 91 -11.72 -13.39 -3.88
CA VAL A 91 -10.44 -14.09 -3.82
C VAL A 91 -9.34 -13.18 -4.35
N LYS A 92 -8.26 -13.03 -3.58
CA LYS A 92 -7.08 -12.28 -3.98
C LYS A 92 -5.88 -13.22 -4.04
N GLU A 93 -5.15 -13.19 -5.14
CA GLU A 93 -3.92 -13.95 -5.29
C GLU A 93 -2.71 -13.03 -5.21
N GLU A 94 -1.75 -13.38 -4.36
CA GLU A 94 -0.53 -12.61 -4.15
C GLU A 94 0.69 -13.51 -4.19
N HIS A 95 1.73 -13.04 -4.88
CA HIS A 95 3.01 -13.73 -4.93
C HIS A 95 3.97 -13.10 -3.94
N ARG A 96 4.34 -13.84 -2.89
CA ARG A 96 5.35 -13.42 -1.92
C ARG A 96 6.72 -13.89 -2.36
N SER A 97 7.75 -13.08 -2.09
CA SER A 97 9.14 -13.43 -2.40
C SER A 97 9.53 -14.78 -1.77
N HIS A 98 9.18 -14.99 -0.50
CA HIS A 98 9.43 -16.23 0.23
C HIS A 98 8.37 -16.46 1.33
N CYS A 99 8.10 -17.72 1.66
CA CYS A 99 7.34 -18.09 2.86
C CYS A 99 8.22 -18.07 4.12
N SER A 100 7.63 -18.25 5.30
CA SER A 100 8.35 -18.33 6.58
C SER A 100 9.42 -19.42 6.59
N GLN A 101 9.08 -20.63 6.11
CA GLN A 101 10.03 -21.75 6.03
C GLN A 101 11.20 -21.46 5.07
N CYS A 102 10.92 -20.84 3.91
CA CYS A 102 11.99 -20.44 2.99
C CYS A 102 12.87 -19.37 3.60
N ARG A 103 12.29 -18.41 4.34
CA ARG A 103 13.05 -17.39 5.07
C ARG A 103 13.98 -18.03 6.10
N GLU A 104 13.46 -18.93 6.93
CA GLU A 104 14.26 -19.64 7.94
C GLU A 104 15.39 -20.44 7.29
N ARG A 105 15.10 -21.19 6.22
CA ARG A 105 16.12 -21.94 5.49
C ARG A 105 17.21 -21.03 4.92
N LEU A 106 16.85 -19.89 4.34
CA LEU A 106 17.82 -18.93 3.80
C LEU A 106 18.72 -18.33 4.87
N LEU A 107 18.19 -18.10 6.07
CA LEU A 107 18.94 -17.56 7.21
C LEU A 107 19.95 -18.55 7.81
N LEU A 108 19.75 -19.85 7.57
CA LEU A 108 20.67 -20.90 8.03
C LEU A 108 21.85 -21.13 7.08
N LEU A 109 21.79 -20.60 5.86
CA LEU A 109 22.85 -20.79 4.87
C LEU A 109 23.99 -19.80 5.09
N SER A 110 25.23 -20.26 4.87
CA SER A 110 26.39 -19.38 4.82
C SER A 110 26.36 -18.49 3.58
N LYS A 111 27.20 -17.45 3.58
CA LYS A 111 27.34 -16.56 2.41
C LYS A 111 27.81 -17.35 1.18
N GLU A 112 28.77 -18.26 1.36
CA GLU A 112 29.29 -19.10 0.29
C GLU A 112 28.18 -19.98 -0.31
N GLU A 113 27.39 -20.64 0.54
CA GLU A 113 26.29 -21.50 0.10
C GLU A 113 25.20 -20.74 -0.67
N LEU A 114 24.91 -19.50 -0.28
CA LEU A 114 23.98 -18.62 -0.99
C LEU A 114 24.51 -18.25 -2.38
N VAL A 115 25.80 -17.91 -2.47
CA VAL A 115 26.45 -17.59 -3.76
C VAL A 115 26.42 -18.81 -4.68
N ASP A 116 26.77 -19.99 -4.18
CA ASP A 116 26.76 -21.22 -4.97
C ASP A 116 25.35 -21.55 -5.51
N LYS A 117 24.32 -21.39 -4.67
CA LYS A 117 22.92 -21.57 -5.10
C LYS A 117 22.49 -20.55 -6.15
N LEU A 118 22.91 -19.29 -6.03
CA LEU A 118 22.60 -18.26 -7.02
C LEU A 118 23.28 -18.55 -8.36
N LEU A 119 24.56 -18.95 -8.33
CA LEU A 119 25.32 -19.30 -9.51
C LEU A 119 24.79 -20.56 -10.20
N ALA A 120 24.33 -21.56 -9.44
CA ALA A 120 23.71 -22.76 -9.98
C ALA A 120 22.42 -22.41 -10.75
N LYS A 121 21.57 -21.55 -10.17
CA LYS A 121 20.31 -21.15 -10.80
C LYS A 121 20.50 -20.31 -12.07
N ALA A 122 21.58 -19.52 -12.15
CA ALA A 122 21.91 -18.73 -13.33
C ALA A 122 22.36 -19.58 -14.53
N LYS A 123 22.74 -20.85 -14.31
CA LYS A 123 23.13 -21.80 -15.37
C LYS A 123 21.95 -22.59 -15.94
N GLU A 124 20.78 -22.55 -15.29
CA GLU A 124 19.56 -23.25 -15.71
C GLU A 124 18.64 -22.38 -16.59
N VAL A 125 19.03 -21.13 -16.85
CA VAL A 125 18.35 -20.16 -17.74
C VAL A 125 19.17 -20.00 -19.01
#